data_AF-A0A954MV52-F1
#
_entry.id   AF-A0A954MV52-F1
#
_cell.length_a   1.000
_cell.length_b   1.000
_cell.length_c   1.000
_cell.angle_alpha   90.00
_cell.angle_beta   90.00
_cell.angle_gamma   90.00
#
_symmetry.space_group_name_H-M   'P 1'
#
loop_
_entity.id
_entity.type
_entity.pdbx_description
1 polymer ?
#
loop_
_entity_poly.entity_id
_entity_poly.type
_entity_poly.pdbx_seq_one_letter_code
_entity_poly.pdbx_strand_id
1 'polypeptide(L)'
;MNDVATRAAESNPAPKAVGPLLLIAFTFFPVIVIALMVLFFDLRALAKSKMRAPGIDQARAQVGRVVTDLDQRTSETGVYQKVDPDQIKETDPWGRPLKIDYSQGGIAETVTVRSAGPDGVFHSDDDLVASGVSANFKGIGNGIKKNAQETSSNIAKGLVKGAVDGMKESIKESLPFGKKSTTAQADEASDVQPAGLE
;
A
#
# COMPACT_ATOMS: atom_id res chain seq x y z
N MET A 1 -33.12 -98.79 14.37
CA MET A 1 -33.31 -98.64 12.90
C MET A 1 -32.97 -97.19 12.58
N ASN A 2 -31.69 -96.82 12.64
CA ASN A 2 -30.56 -97.11 11.73
C ASN A 2 -30.59 -96.17 10.52
N ASP A 3 -29.56 -95.32 10.48
CA ASP A 3 -28.81 -94.78 9.32
C ASP A 3 -28.08 -93.54 9.85
N VAL A 4 -26.80 -93.50 10.24
CA VAL A 4 -25.54 -94.10 9.75
C VAL A 4 -25.28 -93.87 8.26
N ALA A 5 -24.19 -93.14 8.00
CA ALA A 5 -23.54 -92.82 6.73
C ALA A 5 -24.18 -91.62 5.98
N THR A 6 -23.44 -90.64 5.45
CA THR A 6 -22.11 -90.71 4.85
C THR A 6 -21.53 -89.30 4.81
N ARG A 7 -20.48 -89.01 5.60
CA ARG A 7 -19.69 -87.77 5.48
C ARG A 7 -18.70 -87.97 4.33
N ALA A 8 -18.95 -87.34 3.20
CA ALA A 8 -18.02 -87.29 2.08
C ALA A 8 -16.73 -86.58 2.54
N ALA A 9 -15.62 -87.31 2.55
CA ALA A 9 -14.30 -86.77 2.78
C ALA A 9 -13.90 -85.90 1.59
N GLU A 10 -14.05 -84.59 1.74
CA GLU A 10 -13.61 -83.58 0.80
C GLU A 10 -12.07 -83.57 0.80
N SER A 11 -11.48 -84.15 -0.25
CA SER A 11 -10.04 -84.27 -0.40
C SER A 11 -9.42 -82.90 -0.66
N ASN A 12 -8.77 -82.36 0.37
CA ASN A 12 -8.03 -81.11 0.29
C ASN A 12 -6.85 -81.28 -0.70
N PRO A 13 -6.84 -80.59 -1.85
CA PRO A 13 -5.79 -80.78 -2.85
C PRO A 13 -4.45 -80.31 -2.29
N ALA A 14 -3.42 -81.15 -2.46
CA ALA A 14 -2.07 -80.86 -1.99
C ALA A 14 -1.56 -79.51 -2.54
N PRO A 15 -0.88 -78.69 -1.70
CA PRO A 15 -0.35 -77.40 -2.13
C PRO A 15 0.66 -77.63 -3.26
N LYS A 16 0.37 -77.09 -4.45
CA LYS A 16 1.29 -77.13 -5.59
C LYS A 16 2.54 -76.32 -5.22
N ALA A 17 3.70 -76.97 -5.30
CA ALA A 17 4.99 -76.37 -5.00
C ALA A 17 5.20 -75.13 -5.88
N VAL A 18 5.20 -73.94 -5.26
CA VAL A 18 5.51 -72.68 -5.93
C VAL A 18 7.02 -72.67 -6.16
N GLY A 19 7.43 -72.74 -7.43
CA GLY A 19 8.85 -72.84 -7.79
C GLY A 19 9.69 -71.63 -7.35
N PRO A 20 11.01 -71.81 -7.16
CA PRO A 20 11.93 -70.80 -6.59
C PRO A 20 12.06 -69.51 -7.41
N LEU A 21 11.56 -69.49 -8.66
CA LEU A 21 11.52 -68.30 -9.51
C LEU A 21 10.58 -67.20 -9.00
N LEU A 22 9.57 -67.55 -8.19
CA LEU A 22 8.61 -66.56 -7.66
C LEU A 22 9.18 -65.76 -6.46
N LEU A 23 10.26 -66.25 -5.82
CA LEU A 23 10.87 -65.60 -4.66
C LEU A 23 11.76 -64.41 -5.04
N ILE A 24 12.34 -64.41 -6.24
CA ILE A 24 13.24 -63.34 -6.71
C ILE A 24 12.46 -62.08 -7.14
N ALA A 25 11.22 -62.22 -7.60
CA ALA A 25 10.39 -61.08 -8.01
C ALA A 25 9.98 -60.17 -6.84
N PHE A 26 9.88 -60.71 -5.61
CA PHE A 26 9.46 -59.94 -4.44
C PHE A 26 10.55 -59.06 -3.83
N THR A 27 11.83 -59.36 -4.05
CA THR A 27 12.94 -58.58 -3.46
C THR A 27 13.24 -57.30 -4.24
N PHE A 28 13.06 -57.30 -5.57
CA PHE A 28 13.38 -56.14 -6.39
C PHE A 28 12.20 -55.18 -6.60
N PHE A 29 10.97 -55.64 -6.44
CA PHE A 29 9.77 -54.79 -6.55
C PHE A 29 9.80 -53.53 -5.65
N PRO A 30 10.12 -53.61 -4.34
CA PRO A 30 10.16 -52.41 -3.50
C PRO A 30 11.25 -51.43 -3.92
N VAL A 31 12.40 -51.92 -4.39
CA VAL A 31 13.51 -51.06 -4.85
C VAL A 31 13.11 -50.27 -6.10
N ILE A 32 12.40 -50.91 -7.04
CA ILE A 32 11.90 -50.25 -8.26
C ILE A 32 10.84 -49.20 -7.90
N VAL A 33 9.93 -49.48 -6.98
CA VAL A 33 8.90 -48.52 -6.54
C VAL A 33 9.53 -47.31 -5.86
N ILE A 34 10.54 -47.51 -5.00
CA ILE A 34 11.27 -46.41 -4.35
C ILE A 34 12.01 -45.58 -5.39
N ALA A 35 12.72 -46.21 -6.34
CA ALA A 35 13.43 -45.51 -7.40
C ALA A 35 12.48 -44.67 -8.27
N LEU A 36 11.32 -45.23 -8.63
CA LEU A 36 10.28 -44.50 -9.36
C LEU A 36 9.70 -43.35 -8.53
N MET A 37 9.50 -43.52 -7.22
CA MET A 37 9.04 -42.42 -6.36
C MET A 37 10.06 -41.29 -6.27
N VAL A 38 11.35 -41.58 -6.15
CA VAL A 38 12.42 -40.57 -6.15
C VAL A 38 12.45 -39.84 -7.50
N LEU A 39 12.42 -40.59 -8.61
CA LEU A 39 12.36 -40.01 -9.96
C LEU A 39 11.13 -39.12 -10.14
N PHE A 40 9.95 -39.56 -9.66
CA PHE A 40 8.72 -38.77 -9.75
C PHE A 40 8.76 -37.52 -8.85
N PHE A 41 9.43 -37.60 -7.70
CA PHE A 41 9.62 -36.48 -6.79
C PHE A 41 10.56 -35.42 -7.39
N ASP A 42 11.67 -35.84 -8.00
CA ASP A 42 12.63 -34.96 -8.64
C ASP A 42 12.06 -34.29 -9.91
N LEU A 43 11.28 -35.02 -10.73
CA LEU A 43 10.60 -34.41 -11.88
C LEU A 43 9.60 -33.33 -11.47
N ARG A 44 8.90 -33.51 -10.33
CA ARG A 44 7.99 -32.46 -9.80
C ARG A 44 8.74 -31.23 -9.31
N ALA A 45 9.94 -31.38 -8.76
CA ALA A 45 10.78 -30.25 -8.34
C ALA A 45 11.29 -29.44 -9.55
N LEU A 46 11.73 -30.11 -10.62
CA LEU A 46 12.20 -29.46 -11.86
C LEU A 46 11.10 -28.74 -12.63
N ALA A 47 9.85 -29.23 -12.59
CA ALA A 47 8.72 -28.53 -13.22
C ALA A 47 8.39 -27.17 -12.56
N LYS A 48 8.74 -26.97 -11.27
CA LYS A 48 8.47 -25.71 -10.56
C LYS A 48 9.43 -24.58 -10.92
N SER A 49 10.63 -24.86 -11.44
CA SER A 49 11.63 -23.81 -11.69
C SER A 49 11.38 -23.04 -13.00
N LYS A 50 10.90 -23.71 -14.05
CA LYS A 50 10.71 -23.10 -15.37
C LYS A 50 9.51 -22.15 -15.47
N MET A 51 8.61 -22.18 -14.48
CA MET A 51 7.44 -21.28 -14.42
C MET A 51 7.68 -19.99 -13.62
N ARG A 52 8.87 -19.79 -13.01
CA ARG A 52 9.12 -18.64 -12.13
C ARG A 52 9.38 -17.32 -12.87
N ALA A 53 10.08 -17.36 -14.01
CA ALA A 53 10.43 -16.13 -14.75
C ALA A 53 9.24 -15.45 -15.46
N PRO A 54 8.38 -16.15 -16.23
CA PRO A 54 7.31 -15.47 -16.97
C PRO A 54 6.20 -14.90 -16.06
N GLY A 55 6.01 -15.46 -14.87
CA GLY A 55 5.02 -14.97 -13.91
C GLY A 55 5.35 -13.59 -13.35
N ILE A 56 6.63 -13.27 -13.16
CA ILE A 56 7.05 -11.99 -12.55
C ILE A 56 6.75 -10.81 -13.49
N ASP A 57 7.08 -10.92 -14.77
CA ASP A 57 6.83 -9.84 -15.73
C ASP A 57 5.32 -9.63 -15.95
N GLN A 58 4.54 -10.72 -16.00
CA GLN A 58 3.09 -10.65 -16.07
C GLN A 58 2.49 -9.99 -14.84
N ALA A 59 2.93 -10.38 -13.65
CA ALA A 59 2.48 -9.81 -12.38
C ALA A 59 2.84 -8.33 -12.29
N ARG A 60 4.06 -7.94 -12.67
CA ARG A 60 4.51 -6.54 -12.71
C ARG A 60 3.65 -5.70 -13.66
N ALA A 61 3.39 -6.21 -14.87
CA ALA A 61 2.52 -5.55 -15.83
C ALA A 61 1.09 -5.44 -15.29
N GLN A 62 0.60 -6.45 -14.57
CA GLN A 62 -0.73 -6.46 -13.99
C GLN A 62 -0.89 -5.46 -12.86
N VAL A 63 0.00 -5.45 -11.86
CA VAL A 63 -0.05 -4.46 -10.77
C VAL A 63 0.07 -3.04 -11.32
N GLY A 64 0.89 -2.83 -12.35
CA GLY A 64 1.00 -1.55 -13.04
C GLY A 64 -0.31 -1.11 -13.71
N ARG A 65 -0.96 -2.01 -14.45
CA ARG A 65 -2.27 -1.72 -15.07
C ARG A 65 -3.34 -1.37 -14.05
N VAL A 66 -3.41 -2.11 -12.93
CA VAL A 66 -4.37 -1.84 -11.86
C VAL A 66 -4.12 -0.47 -11.24
N VAL A 67 -2.86 -0.11 -10.97
CA VAL A 67 -2.53 1.25 -10.50
C VAL A 67 -2.97 2.31 -11.50
N THR A 68 -2.72 2.11 -12.80
CA THR A 68 -3.16 3.06 -13.84
C THR A 68 -4.68 3.17 -13.92
N ASP A 69 -5.43 2.08 -13.78
CA ASP A 69 -6.90 2.11 -13.73
C ASP A 69 -7.40 2.89 -12.50
N LEU A 70 -6.77 2.69 -11.35
CA LEU A 70 -7.12 3.41 -10.12
C LEU A 70 -6.79 4.90 -10.19
N ASP A 71 -5.72 5.28 -10.88
CA ASP A 71 -5.34 6.68 -11.12
C ASP A 71 -6.38 7.42 -11.98
N GLN A 72 -7.01 6.71 -12.93
CA GLN A 72 -8.13 7.23 -13.71
C GLN A 72 -9.41 7.39 -12.87
N ARG A 73 -9.52 6.70 -11.73
CA ARG A 73 -10.64 6.80 -10.78
C ARG A 73 -10.38 7.82 -9.69
N THR A 74 -9.70 8.91 -10.02
CA THR A 74 -9.56 10.06 -9.15
C THR A 74 -10.77 10.99 -9.30
N SER A 75 -11.26 11.53 -8.19
CA SER A 75 -12.28 12.58 -8.19
C SER A 75 -11.73 13.86 -8.82
N GLU A 76 -12.59 14.81 -9.15
CA GLU A 76 -12.16 16.16 -9.59
C GLU A 76 -11.26 16.89 -8.57
N THR A 77 -11.26 16.44 -7.31
CA THR A 77 -10.39 16.96 -6.26
C THR A 77 -9.02 16.28 -6.22
N GLY A 78 -8.76 15.27 -7.04
CA GLY A 78 -7.51 14.49 -6.99
C GLY A 78 -7.46 13.50 -5.82
N VAL A 79 -8.62 13.16 -5.25
CA VAL A 79 -8.78 12.13 -4.21
C VAL A 79 -9.11 10.81 -4.90
N TYR A 80 -8.42 9.74 -4.54
CA TYR A 80 -8.71 8.40 -5.06
C TYR A 80 -10.07 7.92 -4.57
N GLN A 81 -10.88 7.39 -5.49
CA GLN A 81 -12.07 6.66 -5.10
C GLN A 81 -11.65 5.29 -4.57
N LYS A 82 -11.89 5.05 -3.28
CA LYS A 82 -11.57 3.77 -2.64
C LYS A 82 -12.44 2.68 -3.25
N VAL A 83 -11.80 1.65 -3.80
CA VAL A 83 -12.45 0.46 -4.34
C VAL A 83 -12.39 -0.63 -3.28
N ASP A 84 -13.52 -1.30 -3.04
CA ASP A 84 -13.54 -2.47 -2.16
C ASP A 84 -12.64 -3.57 -2.74
N PRO A 85 -11.80 -4.25 -1.94
CA PRO A 85 -10.91 -5.30 -2.42
C PRO A 85 -11.64 -6.38 -3.24
N ASP A 86 -12.89 -6.70 -2.88
CA ASP A 86 -13.72 -7.71 -3.55
C ASP A 86 -14.19 -7.30 -4.96
N GLN A 87 -14.10 -6.01 -5.31
CA GLN A 87 -14.47 -5.52 -6.64
C GLN A 87 -13.35 -5.72 -7.67
N ILE A 88 -12.11 -5.94 -7.22
CA ILE A 88 -10.98 -6.22 -8.10
C ILE A 88 -10.99 -7.71 -8.42
N LYS A 89 -11.56 -8.06 -9.58
CA LYS A 89 -11.63 -9.45 -10.07
C LYS A 89 -10.29 -10.00 -10.55
N GLU A 90 -9.29 -9.14 -10.64
CA GLU A 90 -7.97 -9.50 -11.12
C GLU A 90 -7.17 -10.25 -10.05
N THR A 91 -6.78 -11.48 -10.37
CA THR A 91 -5.84 -12.28 -9.58
C THR A 91 -4.46 -12.25 -10.22
N ASP A 92 -3.41 -12.26 -9.41
CA ASP A 92 -2.05 -12.38 -9.93
C ASP A 92 -1.82 -13.69 -10.69
N PRO A 93 -0.67 -13.85 -11.41
CA PRO A 93 -0.37 -15.07 -12.16
C PRO A 93 -0.29 -16.35 -11.31
N TRP A 94 -0.22 -16.21 -9.98
CA TRP A 94 -0.23 -17.32 -9.02
C TRP A 94 -1.62 -17.56 -8.42
N GLY A 95 -2.66 -16.91 -8.96
CA GLY A 95 -4.07 -17.11 -8.60
C GLY A 95 -4.49 -16.42 -7.30
N ARG A 96 -3.70 -15.47 -6.79
CA ARG A 96 -3.98 -14.77 -5.53
C ARG A 96 -4.57 -13.39 -5.78
N PRO A 97 -5.47 -12.90 -4.89
CA PRO A 97 -6.01 -11.56 -5.02
C PRO A 97 -4.92 -10.51 -4.80
N LEU A 98 -5.00 -9.40 -5.53
CA LEU A 98 -4.12 -8.25 -5.32
C LEU A 98 -4.54 -7.49 -4.05
N LYS A 99 -3.57 -7.02 -3.28
CA LYS A 99 -3.81 -6.16 -2.11
C LYS A 99 -3.68 -4.69 -2.51
N ILE A 100 -4.64 -3.87 -2.11
CA ILE A 100 -4.66 -2.44 -2.39
C ILE A 100 -4.66 -1.66 -1.08
N ASP A 101 -3.68 -0.78 -0.94
CA ASP A 101 -3.53 0.09 0.22
C ASP A 101 -3.59 1.56 -0.24
N TYR A 102 -4.41 2.37 0.41
CA TYR A 102 -4.50 3.82 0.18
C TYR A 102 -3.89 4.55 1.37
N SER A 103 -3.00 5.50 1.11
CA SER A 103 -2.37 6.34 2.11
C SER A 103 -2.51 7.82 1.73
N GLN A 104 -2.84 8.66 2.71
CA GLN A 104 -2.95 10.11 2.51
C GLN A 104 -1.84 10.81 3.30
N GLY A 105 -0.98 11.54 2.59
CA GLY A 105 0.15 12.27 3.15
C GLY A 105 0.14 13.73 2.72
N GLY A 106 -0.37 14.61 3.60
CA GLY A 106 -0.43 16.05 3.34
C GLY A 106 -1.31 16.38 2.14
N ILE A 107 -0.69 16.76 1.03
CA ILE A 107 -1.37 17.16 -0.21
C ILE A 107 -1.45 16.05 -1.26
N ALA A 108 -0.77 14.94 -1.01
CA ALA A 108 -0.71 13.82 -1.93
C ALA A 108 -1.43 12.62 -1.32
N GLU A 109 -2.13 11.89 -2.19
CA GLU A 109 -2.62 10.55 -1.89
C GLU A 109 -1.81 9.55 -2.70
N THR A 110 -1.51 8.43 -2.08
CA THR A 110 -0.78 7.33 -2.69
C THR A 110 -1.66 6.10 -2.67
N VAL A 111 -1.84 5.47 -3.83
CA VAL A 111 -2.41 4.12 -3.95
C VAL A 111 -1.27 3.15 -4.17
N THR A 112 -1.29 2.02 -3.46
CA THR A 112 -0.27 0.97 -3.59
C THR A 112 -0.97 -0.36 -3.87
N VAL A 113 -0.57 -1.02 -4.95
CA VAL A 113 -1.08 -2.34 -5.35
C VAL A 113 0.05 -3.33 -5.20
N ARG A 114 -0.23 -4.45 -4.53
CA ARG A 114 0.75 -5.47 -4.17
C ARG A 114 0.26 -6.86 -4.59
N SER A 115 1.12 -7.62 -5.26
CA SER A 115 0.99 -9.08 -5.43
C SER A 115 1.92 -9.77 -4.44
N ALA A 116 1.44 -10.87 -3.84
CA ALA A 116 2.16 -11.70 -2.87
C ALA A 116 3.27 -12.58 -3.51
N GLY A 117 3.69 -12.28 -4.74
CA GLY A 117 4.76 -12.99 -5.43
C GLY A 117 4.53 -14.49 -5.62
N PRO A 118 5.57 -15.28 -5.96
CA PRO A 118 5.51 -16.74 -5.94
C PRO A 118 5.23 -17.39 -4.57
N ASP A 119 5.65 -16.81 -3.45
CA ASP A 119 5.70 -17.50 -2.16
C ASP A 119 4.35 -17.64 -1.42
N GLY A 120 3.40 -16.75 -1.66
CA GLY A 120 2.10 -16.78 -0.98
C GLY A 120 1.91 -15.68 0.06
N VAL A 121 2.96 -14.98 0.43
CA VAL A 121 3.06 -14.29 1.71
C VAL A 121 3.25 -12.80 1.46
N PHE A 122 2.21 -12.02 1.73
CA PHE A 122 2.37 -10.56 1.68
C PHE A 122 3.43 -10.10 2.68
N HIS A 123 4.16 -9.07 2.29
CA HIS A 123 5.28 -8.46 2.99
C HIS A 123 6.55 -9.32 3.02
N SER A 124 6.72 -10.19 2.02
CA SER A 124 7.96 -10.90 1.73
C SER A 124 8.87 -10.13 0.74
N ASP A 125 10.06 -10.68 0.46
CA ASP A 125 11.03 -10.10 -0.49
C ASP A 125 10.62 -10.28 -1.97
N ASP A 126 9.73 -11.23 -2.28
CA ASP A 126 9.25 -11.49 -3.64
C ASP A 126 7.94 -10.77 -3.99
N ASP A 127 7.45 -9.93 -3.08
CA ASP A 127 6.31 -9.05 -3.34
C ASP A 127 6.58 -8.12 -4.52
N LEU A 128 5.57 -7.99 -5.38
CA LEU A 128 5.59 -7.04 -6.49
C LEU A 128 4.68 -5.88 -6.17
N VAL A 129 5.27 -4.69 -6.07
CA VAL A 129 4.58 -3.48 -5.65
C VAL A 129 4.61 -2.45 -6.78
N ALA A 130 3.46 -1.85 -7.05
CA ALA A 130 3.34 -0.64 -7.85
C ALA A 130 2.57 0.42 -7.06
N SER A 131 2.98 1.68 -7.19
CA SER A 131 2.32 2.80 -6.51
C SER A 131 1.99 3.91 -7.50
N GLY A 132 0.83 4.53 -7.32
CA GLY A 132 0.41 5.77 -7.98
C GLY A 132 0.29 6.89 -6.97
N VAL A 133 0.57 8.13 -7.39
CA VAL A 133 0.47 9.32 -6.54
C VAL A 133 -0.41 10.35 -7.23
N SER A 134 -1.44 10.83 -6.55
CA SER A 134 -2.30 11.92 -7.02
C SER A 134 -2.21 13.08 -6.05
N ALA A 135 -2.10 14.29 -6.58
CA ALA A 135 -1.99 15.51 -5.79
C ALA A 135 -3.34 16.23 -5.71
N ASN A 136 -3.84 16.42 -4.49
CA ASN A 136 -5.08 17.14 -4.22
C ASN A 136 -4.84 18.65 -4.19
N PHE A 137 -4.63 19.26 -5.36
CA PHE A 137 -4.43 20.70 -5.46
C PHE A 137 -5.73 21.50 -5.21
N LYS A 138 -6.91 20.90 -5.46
CA LYS A 138 -8.21 21.57 -5.31
C LYS A 138 -8.55 21.83 -3.84
N GLY A 139 -8.19 20.90 -2.95
CA GLY A 139 -8.30 21.07 -1.50
C GLY A 139 -7.43 22.22 -0.98
N ILE A 140 -6.18 22.31 -1.46
CA ILE A 140 -5.26 23.39 -1.09
C ILE A 140 -5.77 24.74 -1.59
N GLY A 141 -6.18 24.83 -2.86
CA GLY A 141 -6.63 26.09 -3.45
C GLY A 141 -7.82 26.70 -2.69
N ASN A 142 -8.76 25.87 -2.26
CA ASN A 142 -9.88 26.31 -1.45
C ASN A 142 -9.47 26.70 -0.02
N GLY A 143 -8.54 25.97 0.60
CA GLY A 143 -7.99 26.30 1.92
C GLY A 143 -7.23 27.63 1.93
N ILE A 144 -6.36 27.86 0.94
CA ILE A 144 -5.62 29.11 0.79
C ILE A 144 -6.58 30.26 0.48
N LYS A 145 -7.56 30.07 -0.42
CA LYS A 145 -8.52 31.14 -0.75
C LYS A 145 -9.34 31.53 0.47
N LYS A 146 -9.81 30.57 1.27
CA LYS A 146 -10.58 30.86 2.49
C LYS A 146 -9.74 31.58 3.55
N ASN A 147 -8.53 31.09 3.82
CA ASN A 147 -7.62 31.76 4.76
C ASN A 147 -7.21 33.15 4.28
N ALA A 148 -6.85 33.30 3.00
CA ALA A 148 -6.51 34.61 2.42
C ALA A 148 -7.69 35.57 2.48
N GLN A 149 -8.92 35.10 2.26
CA GLN A 149 -10.14 35.91 2.32
C GLN A 149 -10.50 36.31 3.76
N GLU A 150 -10.25 35.43 4.74
CA GLU A 150 -10.44 35.72 6.16
C GLU A 150 -9.36 36.68 6.70
N THR A 151 -8.09 36.46 6.35
CA THR A 151 -6.98 37.35 6.68
C THR A 151 -7.17 38.73 6.03
N SER A 152 -7.53 38.80 4.75
CA SER A 152 -7.77 40.10 4.08
C SER A 152 -8.99 40.83 4.65
N SER A 153 -10.07 40.12 5.00
CA SER A 153 -11.24 40.73 5.66
C SER A 153 -10.89 41.30 7.04
N ASN A 154 -10.05 40.60 7.81
CA ASN A 154 -9.60 41.07 9.12
C ASN A 154 -8.60 42.23 9.02
N ILE A 155 -7.68 42.19 8.03
CA ILE A 155 -6.78 43.31 7.72
C ILE A 155 -7.58 44.53 7.27
N ALA A 156 -8.58 44.36 6.39
CA ALA A 156 -9.42 45.45 5.93
C ALA A 156 -10.21 46.09 7.09
N LYS A 157 -10.79 45.28 7.98
CA LYS A 157 -11.45 45.80 9.20
C LYS A 157 -10.47 46.53 10.12
N GLY A 158 -9.25 46.04 10.27
CA GLY A 158 -8.20 46.68 11.07
C GLY A 158 -7.74 48.02 10.50
N LEU A 159 -7.52 48.09 9.19
CA LEU A 159 -7.11 49.31 8.49
C LEU A 159 -8.19 50.39 8.53
N VAL A 160 -9.47 50.05 8.33
CA VAL A 160 -10.57 51.02 8.41
C VAL A 160 -10.70 51.57 9.83
N LYS A 161 -10.58 50.70 10.85
CA LYS A 161 -10.62 51.15 12.25
C LYS A 161 -9.42 52.05 12.59
N GLY A 162 -8.21 51.66 12.16
CA GLY A 162 -7.00 52.45 12.37
C GLY A 162 -7.01 53.81 11.67
N ALA A 163 -7.56 53.89 10.45
CA ALA A 163 -7.70 55.15 9.72
C ALA A 163 -8.70 56.10 10.41
N VAL A 164 -9.82 55.59 10.91
CA VAL A 164 -10.82 56.40 11.61
C VAL A 164 -10.29 56.90 12.95
N ASP A 165 -9.59 56.07 13.70
CA ASP A 165 -9.01 56.46 14.98
C ASP A 165 -7.83 57.44 14.78
N GLY A 166 -6.95 57.19 13.80
CA GLY A 166 -5.86 58.08 13.44
C GLY A 166 -6.34 59.45 12.93
N MET A 167 -7.43 59.50 12.15
CA MET A 167 -8.02 60.76 11.71
C MET A 167 -8.66 61.53 12.88
N LYS A 168 -9.29 60.84 13.85
CA LYS A 168 -9.81 61.47 15.07
C LYS A 168 -8.71 62.09 15.93
N GLU A 169 -7.57 61.40 16.09
CA GLU A 169 -6.42 61.97 16.80
C GLU A 169 -5.81 63.16 16.05
N SER A 170 -5.67 63.05 14.72
CA SER A 170 -5.13 64.13 13.87
C SER A 170 -5.97 65.41 13.93
N ILE A 171 -7.29 65.29 13.97
CA ILE A 171 -8.20 66.45 14.10
C ILE A 171 -8.15 67.02 15.52
N LYS A 172 -7.95 66.17 16.54
CA LYS A 172 -7.85 66.60 17.93
C LYS A 172 -6.55 67.36 18.21
N GLU A 173 -5.44 66.99 17.56
CA GLU A 173 -4.15 67.71 17.66
C GLU A 173 -4.11 68.99 16.81
N SER A 174 -4.80 69.02 15.67
CA SER A 174 -4.81 70.20 14.77
C SER A 174 -5.80 71.29 15.16
N LEU A 175 -6.66 71.08 16.16
CA LEU A 175 -7.50 72.12 16.72
C LEU A 175 -6.70 72.97 17.73
N PRO A 176 -6.46 74.26 17.47
CA PRO A 176 -5.72 75.15 18.36
C PRO A 176 -6.61 75.57 19.55
N PHE A 177 -6.93 74.63 20.44
CA PHE A 177 -7.38 75.00 21.77
C PHE A 177 -6.16 75.43 22.57
N GLY A 178 -5.97 76.75 22.59
CA GLY A 178 -4.81 77.45 23.12
C GLY A 178 -4.25 76.82 24.40
N LYS A 179 -3.01 76.32 24.29
CA LYS A 179 -2.17 76.09 25.46
C LYS A 179 -0.86 76.82 25.28
N LYS A 180 -0.62 77.66 26.28
CA LYS A 180 0.52 78.54 26.48
C LYS A 180 1.84 77.84 26.17
N SER A 181 2.69 78.58 25.47
CA SER A 181 4.11 78.35 25.31
C SER A 181 4.79 78.08 26.67
N THR A 182 5.26 76.85 26.87
CA THR A 182 6.27 76.54 27.89
C THR A 182 7.54 76.14 27.16
N THR A 183 8.41 77.14 27.00
CA THR A 183 9.85 77.13 27.28
C THR A 183 10.60 75.79 27.21
N ALA A 184 11.45 75.71 26.17
CA ALA A 184 12.86 75.33 26.15
C ALA A 184 13.39 74.21 27.09
N GLN A 185 13.89 73.16 26.45
CA GLN A 185 15.08 72.35 26.80
C GLN A 185 15.37 71.52 25.52
N ALA A 186 16.39 71.79 24.69
CA ALA A 186 17.83 71.87 24.91
C ALA A 186 18.39 70.62 25.62
N ASP A 187 19.39 70.02 24.97
CA ASP A 187 20.17 68.84 25.33
C ASP A 187 19.51 67.51 24.90
N GLU A 188 20.17 66.55 24.24
CA GLU A 188 21.59 66.24 24.22
C GLU A 188 21.86 65.29 23.03
N ALA A 189 22.92 65.58 22.28
CA ALA A 189 23.46 64.67 21.28
C ALA A 189 24.08 63.46 22.02
N SER A 190 23.59 62.25 21.74
CA SER A 190 24.33 61.02 22.07
C SER A 190 24.46 60.15 20.82
N ASP A 191 25.62 60.36 20.21
CA ASP A 191 26.52 59.37 19.64
C ASP A 191 26.19 57.91 20.03
N VAL A 192 25.80 57.07 19.06
CA VAL A 192 25.79 55.61 19.21
C VAL A 192 26.48 54.98 18.00
N GLN A 193 27.63 54.39 18.31
CA GLN A 193 28.57 53.70 17.43
C GLN A 193 27.96 52.51 16.69
N PRO A 194 28.43 52.18 15.47
CA PRO A 194 28.18 50.89 14.84
C PRO A 194 29.07 49.81 15.45
N ALA A 195 28.47 48.89 16.22
CA ALA A 195 29.11 47.64 16.58
C ALA A 195 29.05 46.70 15.36
N GLY A 196 30.20 46.50 14.72
CA GLY A 196 30.44 45.25 14.02
C GLY A 196 30.59 44.12 15.04
N LEU A 197 30.21 42.90 14.63
CA LEU A 197 30.85 41.64 15.00
C LEU A 197 30.16 40.49 14.24
N GLU A 198 30.99 39.81 13.44
CA GLU A 198 30.94 38.42 12.93
C GLU A 198 29.88 38.01 11.88
#